data_AF-A0A2E6VM85-F1
#
_entry.id   AF-A0A2E6VM85-F1
#
_cell.length_a   1.000
_cell.length_b   1.000
_cell.length_c   1.000
_cell.angle_alpha   90.00
_cell.angle_beta   90.00
_cell.angle_gamma   90.00
#
_symmetry.space_group_name_H-M   'P 1'
#
loop_
_entity.id
_entity.type
_entity.pdbx_description
1 polymer ?
#
loop_
_entity_poly.entity_id
_entity_poly.type
_entity_poly.pdbx_seq_one_letter_code
_entity_poly.pdbx_strand_id
1 'polypeptide(L)'
;MAGLEKNRELAVERFKAAQRFGSCSPSDLLGSSIRAPVLGVLNEKKVAIRSYGMRGPDLQNQWFKLVDLAGARPDSLGFIERKGNLKKFAKELRVKEEIIQKNLKAWSRRKDPPVIYETHTGKKSRIVIQLPLLTEWFLWVADSRSVVHRGMKGFINFKTINDLATTLIARGISPSSDKFLLPVDAARDIRIAKKNFS
;
A
#
# COMPACT_ATOMS: atom_id res chain seq x y z
N MET A 1 -3.04 -15.38 -11.90
CA MET A 1 -3.10 -14.56 -10.68
C MET A 1 -4.19 -15.12 -9.79
N ALA A 2 -3.92 -15.23 -8.49
CA ALA A 2 -4.99 -15.47 -7.51
C ALA A 2 -6.02 -14.33 -7.57
N GLY A 3 -7.30 -14.62 -7.30
CA GLY A 3 -8.34 -13.58 -7.20
C GLY A 3 -8.05 -12.61 -6.04
N LEU A 4 -8.64 -11.42 -6.10
CA LEU A 4 -8.38 -10.33 -5.15
C LEU A 4 -8.67 -10.72 -3.70
N GLU A 5 -9.67 -11.57 -3.48
CA GLU A 5 -9.99 -12.14 -2.17
C GLU A 5 -8.83 -12.96 -1.61
N LYS A 6 -8.24 -13.85 -2.41
CA LYS A 6 -7.10 -14.67 -2.02
C LYS A 6 -5.86 -13.81 -1.75
N ASN A 7 -5.64 -12.74 -2.53
CA ASN A 7 -4.56 -11.78 -2.24
C ASN A 7 -4.74 -11.14 -0.86
N ARG A 8 -5.97 -10.76 -0.51
CA ARG A 8 -6.29 -10.18 0.80
C ARG A 8 -6.08 -11.17 1.94
N GLU A 9 -6.52 -12.42 1.78
CA GLU A 9 -6.30 -13.47 2.76
C GLU A 9 -4.80 -13.70 3.03
N LEU A 10 -4.00 -13.82 1.97
CA LEU A 10 -2.54 -13.97 2.08
C LEU A 10 -1.90 -12.77 2.79
N ALA A 11 -2.34 -11.54 2.48
CA ALA A 11 -1.84 -10.34 3.15
C ALA A 11 -2.18 -10.34 4.65
N VAL A 12 -3.42 -10.68 5.01
CA VAL A 12 -3.85 -10.76 6.41
C VAL A 12 -3.05 -11.83 7.17
N GLU A 13 -2.85 -13.00 6.58
CA GLU A 13 -2.08 -14.07 7.23
C GLU A 13 -0.60 -13.72 7.39
N ARG A 14 0.01 -13.07 6.40
CA ARG A 14 1.37 -12.52 6.52
C ARG A 14 1.46 -11.48 7.63
N PHE A 15 0.49 -10.57 7.72
CA PHE A 15 0.47 -9.56 8.78
C PHE A 15 0.31 -10.17 10.17
N LYS A 16 -0.54 -11.19 10.34
CA LYS A 16 -0.65 -11.95 11.61
C LYS A 16 0.63 -12.73 11.92
N ALA A 17 1.33 -13.26 10.92
CA ALA A 17 2.60 -13.92 11.12
C ALA A 17 3.67 -12.95 11.65
N ALA A 18 3.73 -11.73 11.13
CA ALA A 18 4.61 -10.68 11.65
C ALA A 18 4.30 -10.33 13.12
N GLN A 19 3.02 -10.20 13.48
CA GLN A 19 2.61 -9.95 14.87
C GLN A 19 3.10 -11.06 15.81
N ARG A 20 2.88 -12.33 15.44
CA ARG A 20 3.32 -13.50 16.20
C ARG A 20 4.84 -13.56 16.32
N PHE A 21 5.56 -13.30 15.24
CA PHE A 21 7.02 -13.33 15.23
C PHE A 21 7.63 -12.28 16.17
N GLY A 22 7.16 -11.04 16.06
CA GLY A 22 7.62 -9.92 16.87
C GLY A 22 7.02 -9.85 18.27
N SER A 23 6.10 -10.77 18.64
CA SER A 23 5.34 -10.73 19.89
C SER A 23 4.71 -9.36 20.16
N CYS A 24 4.06 -8.77 19.16
CA CYS A 24 3.64 -7.38 19.16
C CYS A 24 2.22 -7.19 18.62
N SER A 25 1.60 -6.04 18.93
CA SER A 25 0.25 -5.70 18.51
C SER A 25 0.20 -5.20 17.05
N PRO A 26 -0.97 -5.19 16.39
CA PRO A 26 -1.14 -4.53 15.09
C PRO A 26 -0.68 -3.07 15.07
N SER A 27 -0.88 -2.34 16.17
CA SER A 27 -0.47 -0.93 16.31
C SER A 27 1.04 -0.74 16.40
N ASP A 28 1.77 -1.72 16.95
CA ASP A 28 3.24 -1.67 17.00
C ASP A 28 3.85 -1.80 15.60
N LEU A 29 3.18 -2.55 14.72
CA LEU A 29 3.62 -2.78 13.34
C LEU A 29 3.11 -1.73 12.36
N LEU A 30 1.84 -1.35 12.42
CA LEU A 30 1.19 -0.44 11.47
C LEU A 30 0.23 0.55 12.15
N GLY A 31 0.60 1.04 13.33
CA GLY A 31 -0.08 2.15 14.00
C GLY A 31 -0.13 3.43 13.16
N SER A 32 -0.91 4.42 13.60
CA SER A 32 -1.15 5.65 12.82
C SER A 32 0.15 6.39 12.46
N SER A 33 1.07 6.56 13.42
CA SER A 33 2.35 7.23 13.22
C SER A 33 3.31 6.47 12.28
N ILE A 34 3.10 5.16 12.11
CA ILE A 34 3.92 4.30 11.24
C ILE A 34 3.36 4.31 9.81
N ARG A 35 2.03 4.31 9.67
CA ARG A 35 1.38 4.42 8.36
C ARG A 35 1.49 5.82 7.76
N ALA A 36 1.45 6.86 8.59
CA ALA A 36 1.38 8.25 8.11
C ALA A 36 2.51 8.64 7.13
N PRO A 37 3.80 8.31 7.35
CA PRO A 37 4.84 8.60 6.37
C PRO A 37 4.65 7.87 5.03
N VAL A 38 4.24 6.61 5.06
CA VAL A 38 3.98 5.79 3.85
C VAL A 38 2.82 6.39 3.04
N LEU A 39 1.73 6.74 3.71
CA LEU A 39 0.57 7.36 3.08
C LEU A 39 0.88 8.78 2.59
N GLY A 40 1.67 9.54 3.36
CA GLY A 40 2.10 10.89 3.00
C GLY A 40 2.79 10.93 1.65
N VAL A 41 3.76 10.05 1.40
CA VAL A 41 4.49 10.00 0.13
C VAL A 41 3.58 9.57 -1.03
N LEU A 42 2.68 8.60 -0.81
CA LEU A 42 1.70 8.19 -1.83
C LEU A 42 0.69 9.30 -2.19
N ASN A 43 0.45 10.22 -1.26
CA ASN A 43 -0.41 11.39 -1.42
C ASN A 43 0.34 12.64 -1.94
N GLU A 44 1.62 12.53 -2.27
CA GLU A 44 2.34 13.63 -2.92
C GLU A 44 1.93 13.76 -4.40
N LYS A 45 1.56 14.98 -4.82
CA LYS A 45 1.18 15.26 -6.22
C LYS A 45 2.26 14.84 -7.21
N LYS A 46 3.54 15.10 -6.91
CA LYS A 46 4.67 14.75 -7.78
C LYS A 46 4.78 13.24 -7.95
N VAL A 47 4.62 12.48 -6.86
CA VAL A 47 4.65 11.00 -6.87
C VAL A 47 3.44 10.46 -7.63
N ALA A 48 2.24 10.98 -7.37
CA ALA A 48 1.02 10.57 -8.05
C ALA A 48 1.10 10.73 -9.58
N ILE A 49 1.69 11.83 -10.05
CA ILE A 49 1.92 12.07 -11.49
C ILE A 49 3.00 11.12 -12.03
N ARG A 50 4.17 11.07 -11.39
CA ARG A 50 5.35 10.38 -11.91
C ARG A 50 5.20 8.86 -11.86
N SER A 51 4.79 8.33 -10.71
CA SER A 51 4.78 6.89 -10.44
C SER A 51 3.44 6.24 -10.80
N TYR A 52 2.33 6.98 -10.71
CA TYR A 52 0.99 6.42 -10.93
C TYR A 52 0.24 7.09 -12.08
N GLY A 53 0.86 8.02 -12.83
CA GLY A 53 0.26 8.62 -14.02
C GLY A 53 -1.03 9.39 -13.75
N MET A 54 -1.22 9.92 -12.54
CA MET A 54 -2.41 10.67 -12.13
C MET A 54 -2.29 12.13 -12.58
N ARG A 55 -2.50 12.35 -13.88
CA ARG A 55 -2.44 13.68 -14.50
C ARG A 55 -3.76 14.41 -14.30
N GLY A 56 -3.70 15.61 -13.71
CA GLY A 56 -4.87 16.46 -13.45
C GLY A 56 -5.40 16.36 -12.01
N PRO A 57 -6.01 17.45 -11.49
CA PRO A 57 -6.39 17.57 -10.08
C PRO A 57 -7.46 16.55 -9.66
N ASP A 58 -8.42 16.23 -10.51
CA ASP A 58 -9.51 15.30 -10.17
C ASP A 58 -9.01 13.85 -10.01
N LEU A 59 -8.13 13.41 -10.93
CA LEU A 59 -7.50 12.08 -10.83
C LEU A 59 -6.62 11.99 -9.58
N GLN A 60 -5.89 13.05 -9.25
CA GLN A 60 -5.06 13.11 -8.03
C GLN A 60 -5.93 13.03 -6.77
N ASN A 61 -6.99 13.83 -6.70
CA ASN A 61 -7.91 13.82 -5.55
C ASN A 61 -8.58 12.45 -5.37
N GLN A 62 -8.95 11.80 -6.47
CA GLN A 62 -9.51 10.46 -6.45
C GLN A 62 -8.47 9.43 -5.99
N TRP A 63 -7.24 9.51 -6.47
CA TRP A 63 -6.13 8.66 -6.03
C TRP A 63 -5.88 8.81 -4.53
N PHE A 64 -5.79 10.04 -4.02
CA PHE A 64 -5.53 10.31 -2.60
C PHE A 64 -6.63 9.72 -1.70
N LYS A 65 -7.90 9.88 -2.09
CA LYS A 65 -9.00 9.23 -1.37
C LYS A 65 -8.85 7.70 -1.33
N LEU A 66 -8.41 7.08 -2.42
CA LEU A 66 -8.18 5.63 -2.41
C LEU A 66 -7.01 5.25 -1.50
N VAL A 67 -5.90 5.99 -1.54
CA VAL A 67 -4.75 5.79 -0.64
C VAL A 67 -5.19 5.88 0.83
N ASP A 68 -5.93 6.94 1.18
CA ASP A 68 -6.41 7.17 2.54
C ASP A 68 -7.33 6.04 3.03
N LEU A 69 -8.26 5.60 2.18
CA LEU A 69 -9.18 4.51 2.52
C LEU A 69 -8.45 3.15 2.63
N ALA A 70 -7.53 2.87 1.70
CA ALA A 70 -6.76 1.63 1.64
C ALA A 70 -5.75 1.52 2.80
N GLY A 71 -5.38 2.64 3.41
CA GLY A 71 -4.50 2.70 4.56
C GLY A 71 -5.11 3.26 5.82
N ALA A 72 -6.44 3.32 5.94
CA ALA A 72 -7.11 3.94 7.08
C ALA A 72 -6.81 3.25 8.42
N ARG A 73 -6.58 1.93 8.40
CA ARG A 73 -6.38 1.10 9.60
C ARG A 73 -5.19 0.14 9.43
N PRO A 74 -4.61 -0.38 10.53
CA PRO A 74 -3.52 -1.36 10.45
C PRO A 74 -3.90 -2.61 9.64
N ASP A 75 -5.16 -3.04 9.74
CA ASP A 75 -5.72 -4.23 9.07
C ASP A 75 -6.24 -3.95 7.65
N SER A 76 -6.21 -2.70 7.18
CA SER A 76 -6.58 -2.37 5.80
C SER A 76 -5.59 -2.95 4.80
N LEU A 77 -4.28 -2.94 5.13
CA LEU A 77 -3.21 -3.56 4.35
C LEU A 77 -3.19 -3.17 2.85
N GLY A 78 -3.62 -1.96 2.49
CA GLY A 78 -3.71 -1.53 1.09
C GLY A 78 -4.99 -1.97 0.37
N PHE A 79 -5.96 -2.53 1.09
CA PHE A 79 -7.26 -2.95 0.57
C PHE A 79 -8.38 -2.01 1.02
N ILE A 80 -9.35 -1.83 0.12
CA ILE A 80 -10.65 -1.21 0.39
C ILE A 80 -11.71 -2.28 0.13
N GLU A 81 -12.53 -2.57 1.12
CA GLU A 81 -13.72 -3.40 0.96
C GLU A 81 -14.96 -2.56 1.34
N ARG A 82 -15.94 -2.54 0.45
CA ARG A 82 -17.21 -1.82 0.66
C ARG A 82 -18.39 -2.68 0.25
N LYS A 83 -19.40 -2.73 1.12
CA LYS A 83 -20.68 -3.38 0.82
C LYS A 83 -21.46 -2.56 -0.21
N GLY A 84 -22.14 -3.24 -1.12
CA GLY A 84 -22.95 -2.64 -2.17
C GLY A 84 -22.24 -2.58 -3.52
N ASN A 85 -22.80 -1.75 -4.40
CA ASN A 85 -22.35 -1.59 -5.78
C ASN A 85 -21.45 -0.34 -5.95
N LEU A 86 -20.88 -0.21 -7.16
CA LEU A 86 -20.00 0.89 -7.52
C LEU A 86 -20.69 2.26 -7.35
N LYS A 87 -21.99 2.37 -7.66
CA LYS A 87 -22.79 3.59 -7.42
C LYS A 87 -22.69 4.11 -5.98
N LYS A 88 -22.82 3.22 -4.98
CA LYS A 88 -22.72 3.62 -3.56
C LYS A 88 -21.31 4.08 -3.22
N PHE A 89 -20.29 3.37 -3.71
CA PHE A 89 -18.90 3.74 -3.49
C PHE A 89 -18.53 5.07 -4.17
N ALA A 90 -19.06 5.33 -5.37
CA ALA A 90 -18.88 6.58 -6.10
C ALA A 90 -19.42 7.78 -5.29
N LYS A 91 -20.58 7.61 -4.63
CA LYS A 91 -21.14 8.63 -3.73
C LYS A 91 -20.26 8.89 -2.51
N GLU A 92 -19.70 7.85 -1.88
CA GLU A 92 -18.73 7.98 -0.77
C GLU A 92 -17.51 8.82 -1.22
N LEU A 93 -17.00 8.55 -2.42
CA LEU A 93 -15.88 9.28 -2.99
C LEU A 93 -16.25 10.68 -3.52
N ARG A 94 -17.54 11.03 -3.61
CA ARG A 94 -18.05 12.23 -4.28
C ARG A 94 -17.57 12.36 -5.73
N VAL A 95 -17.62 11.26 -6.48
CA VAL A 95 -17.25 11.16 -7.89
C VAL A 95 -18.42 10.52 -8.66
N LYS A 96 -18.61 10.89 -9.94
CA LYS A 96 -19.62 10.23 -10.80
C LYS A 96 -19.27 8.75 -11.01
N GLU A 97 -20.28 7.88 -11.01
CA GLU A 97 -20.10 6.43 -11.13
C GLU A 97 -19.33 6.03 -12.40
N GLU A 98 -19.65 6.69 -13.52
CA GLU A 98 -19.03 6.43 -14.82
C GLU A 98 -17.54 6.80 -14.80
N ILE A 99 -17.18 7.84 -14.06
CA ILE A 99 -15.79 8.32 -13.93
C ILE A 99 -14.97 7.35 -13.08
N ILE A 100 -15.46 6.94 -11.90
CA ILE A 100 -14.75 5.96 -11.06
C ILE A 100 -14.63 4.62 -11.79
N GLN A 101 -15.67 4.17 -12.50
CA GLN A 101 -15.62 2.94 -13.29
C GLN A 101 -14.56 3.00 -14.38
N LYS A 102 -14.57 4.09 -15.18
CA LYS A 102 -13.58 4.32 -16.24
C LYS A 102 -12.17 4.33 -15.69
N ASN A 103 -11.94 5.04 -14.60
CA ASN A 103 -10.60 5.19 -14.01
C ASN A 103 -10.09 3.88 -13.40
N LEU A 104 -10.92 3.16 -12.62
CA LEU A 104 -10.55 1.84 -12.09
C LEU A 104 -10.19 0.85 -13.19
N LYS A 105 -11.00 0.79 -14.27
CA LYS A 105 -10.75 -0.06 -15.44
C LYS A 105 -9.48 0.35 -16.19
N ALA A 106 -9.21 1.64 -16.33
CA ALA A 106 -8.01 2.13 -16.99
C ALA A 106 -6.74 1.84 -16.17
N TRP A 107 -6.81 1.98 -14.85
CA TRP A 107 -5.70 1.71 -13.94
C TRP A 107 -5.37 0.22 -13.85
N SER A 108 -6.39 -0.65 -13.76
CA SER A 108 -6.19 -2.09 -13.61
C SER A 108 -5.65 -2.80 -14.85
N ARG A 109 -5.68 -2.14 -16.01
CA ARG A 109 -5.21 -2.69 -17.30
C ARG A 109 -3.77 -2.34 -17.62
N ARG A 110 -3.10 -1.54 -16.79
CA ARG A 110 -1.69 -1.19 -17.01
C ARG A 110 -0.81 -2.41 -16.76
N LYS A 111 0.37 -2.43 -17.39
CA LYS A 111 1.39 -3.46 -17.16
C LYS A 111 1.69 -3.62 -15.67
N ASP A 112 1.90 -2.48 -15.00
CA ASP A 112 2.06 -2.36 -13.55
C ASP A 112 0.87 -1.58 -12.99
N PRO A 113 -0.23 -2.26 -12.61
CA PRO A 113 -1.47 -1.60 -12.23
C PRO A 113 -1.36 -0.93 -10.85
N PRO A 114 -1.59 0.39 -10.73
CA PRO A 114 -1.62 1.05 -9.42
C PRO A 114 -2.85 0.66 -8.60
N VAL A 115 -3.85 0.06 -9.25
CA VAL A 115 -5.09 -0.41 -8.63
C VAL A 115 -5.53 -1.72 -9.28
N ILE A 116 -5.90 -2.71 -8.47
CA ILE A 116 -6.63 -3.91 -8.88
C ILE A 116 -8.01 -3.84 -8.22
N TYR A 117 -9.08 -4.20 -8.92
CA TYR A 117 -10.42 -4.18 -8.34
C TYR A 117 -11.29 -5.33 -8.84
N GLU A 118 -12.20 -5.77 -7.99
CA GLU A 118 -13.23 -6.75 -8.28
C GLU A 118 -14.57 -6.25 -7.73
N THR A 119 -15.63 -6.47 -8.51
CA THR A 119 -17.01 -6.17 -8.10
C THR A 119 -17.81 -7.46 -8.07
N HIS A 120 -18.42 -7.73 -6.94
CA HIS A 120 -19.32 -8.87 -6.73
C HIS A 120 -20.76 -8.36 -6.78
N THR A 121 -21.62 -9.04 -7.53
CA THR A 121 -23.05 -8.71 -7.68
C THR A 121 -23.93 -9.70 -6.92
N GLY A 122 -25.22 -9.38 -6.75
CA GLY A 122 -26.19 -10.22 -6.05
C GLY A 122 -26.36 -9.90 -4.56
N LYS A 123 -26.87 -10.87 -3.78
CA LYS A 123 -27.27 -10.69 -2.37
C LYS A 123 -26.13 -10.20 -1.47
N LYS A 124 -24.88 -10.53 -1.78
CA LYS A 124 -23.67 -10.09 -1.07
C LYS A 124 -22.83 -9.15 -1.94
N SER A 125 -23.48 -8.22 -2.64
CA SER A 125 -22.76 -7.26 -3.48
C SER A 125 -21.71 -6.50 -2.68
N ARG A 126 -20.49 -6.44 -3.23
CA ARG A 126 -19.37 -5.71 -2.65
C ARG A 126 -18.40 -5.29 -3.74
N ILE A 127 -17.63 -4.25 -3.46
CA ILE A 127 -16.46 -3.88 -4.22
C ILE A 127 -15.23 -4.09 -3.35
N VAL A 128 -14.23 -4.74 -3.94
CA VAL A 128 -12.91 -4.92 -3.35
C VAL A 128 -11.90 -4.22 -4.26
N ILE A 129 -11.04 -3.39 -3.66
CA ILE A 129 -9.99 -2.66 -4.35
C ILE A 129 -8.69 -2.92 -3.60
N GLN A 130 -7.61 -3.17 -4.31
CA GLN A 130 -6.25 -3.25 -3.78
C GLN A 130 -5.39 -2.19 -4.44
N LEU A 131 -4.56 -1.52 -3.65
CA LEU A 131 -3.40 -0.74 -4.11
C LEU A 131 -2.17 -1.64 -3.92
N PRO A 132 -1.66 -2.31 -4.97
CA PRO A 132 -0.64 -3.36 -4.82
C PRO A 132 0.62 -2.86 -4.12
N LEU A 133 1.16 -1.73 -4.56
CA LEU A 133 2.38 -1.17 -3.98
C LEU A 133 2.21 -0.78 -2.50
N LEU A 134 1.04 -0.23 -2.12
CA LEU A 134 0.74 0.06 -0.71
C LEU A 134 0.64 -1.23 0.12
N THR A 135 0.06 -2.28 -0.46
CA THR A 135 0.00 -3.61 0.17
C THR A 135 1.40 -4.15 0.45
N GLU A 136 2.27 -4.12 -0.56
CA GLU A 136 3.65 -4.58 -0.44
C GLU A 136 4.41 -3.81 0.64
N TRP A 137 4.31 -2.48 0.63
CA TRP A 137 5.01 -1.64 1.62
C TRP A 137 4.48 -1.82 3.03
N PHE A 138 3.18 -1.94 3.24
CA PHE A 138 2.64 -2.23 4.57
C PHE A 138 3.07 -3.59 5.10
N LEU A 139 3.06 -4.63 4.25
CA LEU A 139 3.50 -5.95 4.66
C LEU A 139 5.00 -5.98 4.95
N TRP A 140 5.82 -5.32 4.13
CA TRP A 140 7.25 -5.22 4.37
C TRP A 140 7.57 -4.42 5.62
N VAL A 141 6.93 -3.27 5.85
CA VAL A 141 7.10 -2.48 7.08
C VAL A 141 6.70 -3.30 8.31
N ALA A 142 5.58 -4.03 8.26
CA ALA A 142 5.16 -4.88 9.36
C ALA A 142 6.18 -5.99 9.64
N ASP A 143 6.67 -6.67 8.60
CA ASP A 143 7.69 -7.70 8.74
C ASP A 143 8.99 -7.14 9.32
N SER A 144 9.54 -6.07 8.75
CA SER A 144 10.79 -5.45 9.22
C SER A 144 10.68 -4.94 10.65
N ARG A 145 9.55 -4.33 11.02
CA ARG A 145 9.31 -3.88 12.40
C ARG A 145 9.19 -5.05 13.37
N SER A 146 8.63 -6.20 12.94
CA SER A 146 8.56 -7.39 13.79
C SER A 146 9.95 -7.93 14.17
N VAL A 147 10.95 -7.79 13.29
CA VAL A 147 12.36 -8.12 13.59
C VAL A 147 12.93 -7.23 14.68
N VAL A 148 12.65 -5.92 14.61
CA VAL A 148 13.07 -4.96 15.62
C VAL A 148 12.38 -5.25 16.96
N HIS A 149 11.07 -5.51 16.96
CA HIS A 149 10.32 -5.88 18.18
C HIS A 149 10.80 -7.20 18.79
N ARG A 150 11.26 -8.15 17.97
CA ARG A 150 11.86 -9.40 18.45
C ARG A 150 13.23 -9.20 19.13
N GLY A 151 13.83 -8.01 19.03
CA GLY A 151 15.12 -7.68 19.63
C GLY A 151 16.33 -8.26 18.88
N MET A 152 16.15 -8.63 17.60
CA MET A 152 17.24 -9.18 16.79
C MET A 152 18.27 -8.09 16.46
N LYS A 153 19.54 -8.37 16.73
CA LYS A 153 20.66 -7.44 16.46
C LYS A 153 21.19 -7.59 15.04
N GLY A 154 21.77 -6.51 14.51
CA GLY A 154 22.40 -6.50 13.19
C GLY A 154 21.47 -6.12 12.01
N PHE A 155 20.18 -5.93 12.27
CA PHE A 155 19.19 -5.54 11.26
C PHE A 155 18.86 -4.05 11.31
N ILE A 156 18.20 -3.55 10.28
CA ILE A 156 17.73 -2.15 10.22
C ILE A 156 16.82 -1.78 11.39
N ASN A 157 16.94 -0.53 11.85
CA ASN A 157 16.09 0.02 12.92
C ASN A 157 14.84 0.72 12.36
N PHE A 158 13.94 1.17 13.24
CA PHE A 158 12.70 1.86 12.85
C PHE A 158 12.91 3.10 11.97
N LYS A 159 13.97 3.87 12.21
CA LYS A 159 14.28 5.05 11.40
C LYS A 159 14.66 4.63 9.97
N THR A 160 15.56 3.67 9.83
CA THR A 160 15.98 3.14 8.52
C THR A 160 14.83 2.49 7.76
N ILE A 161 13.91 1.79 8.44
CA ILE A 161 12.67 1.25 7.84
C ILE A 161 11.85 2.37 7.18
N ASN A 162 11.62 3.47 7.91
CA ASN A 162 10.84 4.61 7.41
C ASN A 162 11.57 5.35 6.27
N ASP A 163 12.87 5.58 6.41
CA ASP A 163 13.69 6.26 5.40
C ASP A 163 13.73 5.47 4.08
N LEU A 164 13.87 4.14 4.16
CA LEU A 164 13.85 3.25 3.00
C LEU A 164 12.49 3.29 2.32
N ALA A 165 11.40 3.10 3.09
CA ALA A 165 10.04 3.08 2.55
C ALA A 165 9.70 4.38 1.83
N THR A 166 9.88 5.52 2.49
CA THR A 166 9.55 6.83 1.89
C THR A 166 10.40 7.12 0.65
N THR A 167 11.70 6.76 0.65
CA THR A 167 12.60 6.97 -0.49
C THR A 167 12.19 6.16 -1.72
N LEU A 168 11.85 4.88 -1.55
CA LEU A 168 11.51 3.98 -2.66
C LEU A 168 10.08 4.21 -3.16
N ILE A 169 9.11 4.44 -2.25
CA ILE A 169 7.72 4.78 -2.61
C ILE A 169 7.67 6.03 -3.49
N ALA A 170 8.48 7.05 -3.17
CA ALA A 170 8.53 8.29 -3.96
C ALA A 170 8.97 8.07 -5.42
N ARG A 171 9.48 6.88 -5.73
CA ARG A 171 9.92 6.45 -7.07
C ARG A 171 9.06 5.32 -7.64
N GLY A 172 8.02 4.89 -6.93
CA GLY A 172 7.17 3.77 -7.33
C GLY A 172 7.87 2.42 -7.29
N ILE A 173 8.91 2.28 -6.45
CA ILE A 173 9.70 1.05 -6.32
C ILE A 173 9.11 0.19 -5.20
N SER A 174 8.92 -1.10 -5.47
CA SER A 174 8.51 -2.11 -4.49
C SER A 174 9.60 -2.38 -3.45
N PRO A 175 9.24 -2.79 -2.22
CA PRO A 175 10.21 -3.24 -1.24
C PRO A 175 10.94 -4.51 -1.72
N SER A 176 12.10 -4.79 -1.13
CA SER A 176 12.76 -6.08 -1.30
C SER A 176 11.89 -7.22 -0.73
N SER A 177 12.10 -8.45 -1.21
CA SER A 177 11.41 -9.62 -0.68
C SER A 177 11.89 -10.02 0.71
N ASP A 178 13.06 -9.51 1.15
CA ASP A 178 13.68 -9.86 2.41
C ASP A 178 13.23 -8.94 3.55
N LYS A 179 12.83 -9.54 4.67
CA LYS A 179 12.50 -8.83 5.91
C LYS A 179 13.68 -8.74 6.89
N PHE A 180 14.74 -9.50 6.67
CA PHE A 180 15.97 -9.51 7.47
C PHE A 180 17.03 -8.60 6.85
N LEU A 181 16.62 -7.38 6.49
CA LEU A 181 17.51 -6.46 5.77
C LEU A 181 18.60 -5.91 6.70
N LEU A 182 19.86 -6.02 6.26
CA LEU A 182 21.00 -5.43 6.94
C LEU A 182 21.11 -3.93 6.60
N PRO A 183 21.73 -3.12 7.48
CA PRO A 183 21.95 -1.70 7.21
C PRO A 183 22.68 -1.41 5.90
N VAL A 184 23.65 -2.26 5.53
CA VAL A 184 24.43 -2.12 4.29
C VAL A 184 23.58 -2.32 3.03
N ASP A 185 22.64 -3.27 3.07
CA ASP A 185 21.72 -3.54 1.97
C ASP A 185 20.71 -2.41 1.83
N ALA A 186 20.14 -1.93 2.94
CA ALA A 186 19.23 -0.77 2.92
C ALA A 186 19.92 0.49 2.36
N ALA A 187 21.16 0.75 2.75
CA ALA A 187 21.94 1.86 2.21
C ALA A 187 22.22 1.71 0.71
N ARG A 188 22.50 0.48 0.24
CA ARG A 188 22.66 0.18 -1.19
C ARG A 188 21.36 0.49 -1.94
N ASP A 189 20.22 0.02 -1.45
CA ASP A 189 18.92 0.19 -2.11
C ASP A 189 18.53 1.67 -2.22
N ILE A 190 18.73 2.44 -1.15
CA ILE A 190 18.53 3.90 -1.16
C ILE A 190 19.41 4.58 -2.21
N ARG A 191 20.70 4.21 -2.27
CA ARG A 191 21.65 4.79 -3.22
C ARG A 191 21.29 4.48 -4.67
N ILE A 192 20.92 3.23 -4.97
CA ILE A 192 20.47 2.82 -6.31
C ILE A 192 19.21 3.58 -6.70
N ALA A 193 18.22 3.66 -5.80
CA ALA A 193 16.99 4.40 -6.03
C ALA A 193 17.27 5.89 -6.31
N LYS A 194 18.23 6.50 -5.62
CA LYS A 194 18.62 7.90 -5.88
C LYS A 194 19.29 8.08 -7.25
N LYS A 195 20.18 7.17 -7.66
CA LYS A 195 20.93 7.26 -8.93
C LYS A 195 20.06 7.07 -10.18
N ASN A 196 19.07 6.18 -10.11
CA ASN A 196 18.25 5.83 -11.29
C ASN A 196 17.16 6.87 -11.62
N PHE A 197 16.97 7.86 -10.75
CA PHE A 197 15.84 8.80 -10.81
C PHE A 197 16.23 10.26 -10.57
N SER A 198 17.54 10.56 -10.60
CA SER A 198 18.17 11.89 -10.64
C SER A 198 18.26 12.43 -12.05
#